data_AF-A0A4W4F463-F1
#
_entry.id   AF-A0A4W4F463-F1
#
_cell.length_a   1.000
_cell.length_b   1.000
_cell.length_c   1.000
_cell.angle_alpha   90.00
_cell.angle_beta   90.00
_cell.angle_gamma   90.00
#
_symmetry.space_group_name_H-M   'P 1'
#
loop_
_entity.id
_entity.type
_entity.pdbx_description
1 polymer ?
#
loop_
_entity_poly.entity_id
_entity_poly.type
_entity_poly.pdbx_seq_one_letter_code
_entity_poly.pdbx_strand_id
1 'polypeptide(L)'
;MMSIVCLDLCSLLSLVLYTVSLDPSQIQVYPENGSTSGVFIAMPKNKKYSFNATIAREVCESLSAHIATRAEVQLANHNGLQTCRYGWVKEQIAVIPRTEKNEKCGQNKVGVITWAASPNTSFDVFCFSLTGIIIIFIINICNNSSIPPSRPHTVHQRSSSSMTISSTVLSSHPFTHTSSLTSSHSKTKDPTHLPPPPRSVFGG
;
A
#
# COMPACT_ATOMS: atom_id res chain seq x y z
N MET A 1 0.02 -53.26 3.75
CA MET A 1 -1.24 -52.50 3.58
C MET A 1 -1.17 -51.10 4.20
N MET A 2 -0.45 -50.86 5.31
CA MET A 2 -0.26 -49.52 5.90
C MET A 2 0.61 -48.53 5.09
N SER A 3 1.52 -48.99 4.23
CA SER A 3 2.43 -48.10 3.48
C SER A 3 1.80 -47.40 2.28
N ILE A 4 0.70 -47.95 1.73
CA ILE A 4 0.00 -47.39 0.55
C ILE A 4 -0.84 -46.19 0.98
N VAL A 5 -1.46 -46.26 2.16
CA VAL A 5 -2.32 -45.19 2.70
C VAL A 5 -1.54 -43.90 3.00
N CYS A 6 -0.26 -43.99 3.37
CA CYS A 6 0.60 -42.84 3.60
C CYS A 6 1.01 -42.10 2.31
N LEU A 7 1.22 -42.82 1.21
CA LEU A 7 1.62 -42.22 -0.06
C LEU A 7 0.44 -41.46 -0.71
N ASP A 8 -0.77 -42.02 -0.62
CA ASP A 8 -1.98 -41.34 -1.08
C ASP A 8 -2.31 -40.10 -0.21
N LEU A 9 -2.14 -40.18 1.11
CA LEU A 9 -2.36 -39.04 2.00
C LEU A 9 -1.34 -37.91 1.72
N CYS A 10 -0.07 -38.25 1.47
CA CYS A 10 0.98 -37.28 1.15
C CYS A 10 0.79 -36.66 -0.26
N SER A 11 0.31 -37.44 -1.21
CA SER A 11 -0.01 -36.98 -2.58
C SER A 11 -1.25 -36.05 -2.58
N LEU A 12 -2.26 -36.37 -1.79
CA LEU A 12 -3.43 -35.50 -1.58
C LEU A 12 -3.06 -34.22 -0.82
N LEU A 13 -2.21 -34.29 0.22
CA LEU A 13 -1.66 -33.11 0.89
C LEU A 13 -0.86 -32.21 -0.07
N SER A 14 -0.11 -32.81 -0.99
CA SER A 14 0.64 -32.08 -2.02
C SER A 14 -0.28 -31.40 -3.06
N LEU A 15 -1.37 -32.07 -3.47
CA LEU A 15 -2.40 -31.47 -4.33
C LEU A 15 -3.19 -30.36 -3.61
N VAL A 16 -3.48 -30.53 -2.31
CA VAL A 16 -4.19 -29.53 -1.51
C VAL A 16 -3.31 -28.30 -1.28
N LEU A 17 -2.00 -28.47 -1.05
CA LEU A 17 -1.05 -27.36 -0.99
C LEU A 17 -0.88 -26.63 -2.34
N TYR A 18 -1.02 -27.34 -3.46
CA TYR A 18 -0.94 -26.72 -4.79
C TYR A 18 -2.19 -25.91 -5.16
N THR A 19 -3.37 -26.29 -4.66
CA THR A 19 -4.65 -25.63 -4.99
C THR A 19 -4.99 -24.42 -4.12
N VAL A 20 -4.32 -24.25 -2.98
CA VAL A 20 -4.53 -23.10 -2.06
C VAL A 20 -3.55 -21.94 -2.33
N SER A 21 -2.57 -22.12 -3.22
CA SER A 21 -1.61 -21.07 -3.51
C SER A 21 -2.24 -19.99 -4.41
N LEU A 22 -2.44 -18.79 -3.87
CA LEU A 22 -2.66 -17.60 -4.68
C LEU A 22 -1.45 -17.42 -5.60
N ASP A 23 -1.64 -17.58 -6.90
CA ASP A 23 -0.60 -17.38 -7.90
C ASP A 23 -0.35 -15.87 -8.10
N PRO A 24 0.80 -15.33 -7.68
CA PRO A 24 1.14 -13.91 -7.84
C PRO A 24 1.15 -13.49 -9.31
N SER A 25 1.32 -14.44 -10.24
CA SER A 25 1.34 -14.17 -11.68
C SER A 25 0.02 -13.61 -12.22
N GLN A 26 -1.10 -13.77 -11.51
CA GLN A 26 -2.42 -13.27 -11.91
C GLN A 26 -2.78 -11.90 -11.29
N ILE A 27 -1.88 -11.32 -10.50
CA ILE A 27 -2.11 -10.04 -9.81
C ILE A 27 -1.39 -8.91 -10.56
N GLN A 28 -2.04 -7.76 -10.66
CA GLN A 28 -1.46 -6.48 -11.09
C GLN A 28 -1.62 -5.44 -9.99
N VAL A 29 -0.69 -4.51 -9.90
CA VAL A 29 -0.70 -3.44 -8.88
C VAL A 29 -0.77 -2.05 -9.52
N TYR A 30 -1.37 -1.10 -8.81
CA TYR A 30 -1.37 0.31 -9.18
C TYR A 30 -1.01 1.21 -7.98
N PRO A 31 -0.09 2.18 -8.16
CA PRO A 31 0.73 2.41 -9.36
C PRO A 31 1.74 1.26 -9.59
N GLU A 32 2.08 0.98 -10.86
CA GLU A 32 2.94 -0.17 -11.22
C GLU A 32 4.34 -0.09 -10.59
N ASN A 33 4.89 1.13 -10.44
CA ASN A 33 6.27 1.36 -9.99
C ASN A 33 6.35 2.09 -8.64
N GLY A 34 5.43 1.84 -7.71
CA GLY A 34 5.56 2.40 -6.38
C GLY A 34 4.29 2.35 -5.56
N SER A 35 4.10 3.39 -4.77
CA SER A 35 2.94 3.54 -3.90
C SER A 35 2.73 5.02 -3.60
N THR A 36 1.52 5.38 -3.19
CA THR A 36 1.25 6.71 -2.64
C THR A 36 1.23 6.58 -1.13
N SER A 37 2.24 7.15 -0.46
CA SER A 37 2.40 7.03 1.01
C SER A 37 2.41 5.58 1.51
N GLY A 38 3.06 4.67 0.76
CA GLY A 38 3.12 3.25 1.09
C GLY A 38 1.92 2.43 0.61
N VAL A 39 0.83 3.08 0.17
CA VAL A 39 -0.39 2.40 -0.30
C VAL A 39 -0.38 2.18 -1.81
N PHE A 40 -0.73 0.97 -2.22
CA PHE A 40 -1.02 0.60 -3.61
C PHE A 40 -2.26 -0.29 -3.66
N ILE A 41 -2.94 -0.37 -4.80
CA ILE A 41 -4.08 -1.27 -5.01
C ILE A 41 -3.63 -2.49 -5.79
N ALA A 42 -3.95 -3.69 -5.30
CA ALA A 42 -3.74 -4.95 -5.99
C ALA A 42 -5.07 -5.45 -6.58
N MET A 43 -5.03 -5.85 -7.84
CA MET A 43 -6.21 -6.21 -8.65
C MET A 43 -5.90 -7.44 -9.51
N PRO A 44 -6.88 -8.26 -9.87
CA PRO A 44 -6.69 -9.34 -10.83
C PRO A 44 -6.33 -8.80 -12.23
N LYS A 45 -5.41 -9.45 -12.95
CA LYS A 45 -5.01 -9.09 -14.32
C LYS A 45 -6.18 -9.11 -15.31
N ASN A 46 -7.18 -9.94 -15.08
CA ASN A 46 -8.41 -9.99 -15.89
C ASN A 46 -9.35 -8.80 -15.65
N LYS A 47 -8.97 -7.85 -14.77
CA LYS A 47 -9.73 -6.65 -14.39
C LYS A 47 -11.12 -6.93 -13.81
N LYS A 48 -11.46 -8.16 -13.46
CA LYS A 48 -12.70 -8.49 -12.75
C LYS A 48 -12.43 -8.49 -11.25
N TYR A 49 -13.41 -8.09 -10.45
CA TYR A 49 -13.30 -8.25 -9.01
C TYR A 49 -13.28 -9.73 -8.65
N SER A 50 -12.31 -10.16 -7.82
CA SER A 50 -12.21 -11.56 -7.42
C SER A 50 -11.67 -11.79 -6.00
N PHE A 51 -11.41 -10.75 -5.22
CA PHE A 51 -10.92 -10.91 -3.86
C PHE A 51 -12.05 -10.67 -2.86
N ASN A 52 -12.42 -11.72 -2.12
CA ASN A 52 -13.23 -11.55 -0.91
C ASN A 52 -12.35 -11.00 0.23
N ALA A 53 -12.93 -10.64 1.39
CA ALA A 53 -12.18 -10.01 2.48
C ALA A 53 -11.03 -10.86 3.05
N THR A 54 -11.14 -12.19 3.01
CA THR A 54 -10.08 -13.12 3.46
C THR A 54 -8.97 -13.20 2.43
N ILE A 55 -9.32 -13.51 1.18
CA ILE A 55 -8.38 -13.59 0.05
C ILE A 55 -7.64 -12.26 -0.14
N ALA A 56 -8.32 -11.13 0.05
CA ALA A 56 -7.71 -9.81 -0.03
C ALA A 56 -6.51 -9.65 0.92
N ARG A 57 -6.59 -10.19 2.15
CA ARG A 57 -5.48 -10.14 3.09
C ARG A 57 -4.30 -10.97 2.60
N GLU A 58 -4.57 -12.21 2.18
CA GLU A 58 -3.57 -13.14 1.67
C GLU A 58 -2.89 -12.61 0.39
N VAL A 59 -3.64 -11.91 -0.48
CA VAL A 59 -3.09 -11.20 -1.65
C VAL A 59 -2.02 -10.19 -1.22
N CYS A 60 -2.28 -9.34 -0.22
CA CYS A 60 -1.26 -8.40 0.24
C CYS A 60 -0.05 -9.09 0.85
N GLU A 61 -0.26 -10.16 1.62
CA GLU A 61 0.81 -10.95 2.23
C GLU A 61 1.71 -11.60 1.16
N SER A 62 1.11 -12.12 0.08
CA SER A 62 1.83 -12.67 -1.08
C SER A 62 2.73 -11.63 -1.79
N LEU A 63 2.41 -10.34 -1.62
CA LEU A 63 3.17 -9.21 -2.15
C LEU A 63 4.13 -8.59 -1.13
N SER A 64 4.43 -9.30 -0.03
CA SER A 64 5.26 -8.81 1.07
C SER A 64 4.75 -7.47 1.65
N ALA A 65 3.44 -7.33 1.73
CA ALA A 65 2.72 -6.18 2.24
C ALA A 65 1.66 -6.62 3.25
N HIS A 66 1.06 -5.68 3.98
CA HIS A 66 -0.15 -5.94 4.77
C HIS A 66 -1.37 -5.27 4.14
N ILE A 67 -2.56 -5.77 4.44
CA ILE A 67 -3.80 -5.10 4.04
C ILE A 67 -3.87 -3.72 4.71
N ALA A 68 -3.99 -2.66 3.89
CA ALA A 68 -3.99 -1.29 4.36
C ALA A 68 -5.21 -1.02 5.25
N THR A 69 -5.02 -0.21 6.27
CA THR A 69 -6.09 0.39 7.08
C THR A 69 -6.78 1.51 6.31
N ARG A 70 -8.01 1.85 6.69
CA ARG A 70 -8.70 3.02 6.15
C ARG A 70 -7.88 4.30 6.37
N ALA A 71 -7.22 4.44 7.51
CA ALA A 71 -6.39 5.61 7.82
C ALA A 71 -5.18 5.74 6.89
N GLU A 72 -4.48 4.63 6.58
CA GLU A 72 -3.39 4.63 5.59
C GLU A 72 -3.91 5.02 4.20
N VAL A 73 -5.08 4.50 3.78
CA VAL A 73 -5.71 4.90 2.51
C VAL A 73 -6.14 6.37 2.50
N GLN A 74 -6.61 6.91 3.62
CA GLN A 74 -6.93 8.34 3.76
C GLN A 74 -5.70 9.22 3.60
N LEU A 75 -4.58 8.86 4.23
CA LEU A 75 -3.31 9.58 4.06
C LEU A 75 -2.83 9.52 2.60
N ALA A 76 -2.89 8.34 1.98
CA ALA A 76 -2.54 8.18 0.58
C ALA A 76 -3.45 9.02 -0.33
N ASN A 77 -4.76 9.07 -0.05
CA ASN A 77 -5.72 9.88 -0.80
C ASN A 77 -5.45 11.38 -0.66
N HIS A 78 -5.09 11.85 0.54
CA HIS A 78 -4.63 13.22 0.76
C HIS A 78 -3.39 13.54 -0.10
N ASN A 79 -2.50 12.58 -0.28
CA ASN A 79 -1.31 12.69 -1.13
C ASN A 79 -1.56 12.32 -2.61
N GLY A 80 -2.81 12.29 -3.05
CA GLY A 80 -3.17 12.18 -4.47
C GLY A 80 -3.60 10.79 -4.94
N LEU A 81 -3.64 9.77 -4.07
CA LEU A 81 -4.15 8.46 -4.45
C LEU A 81 -5.64 8.57 -4.82
N GLN A 82 -5.97 8.22 -6.05
CA GLN A 82 -7.35 8.05 -6.48
C GLN A 82 -7.50 6.79 -7.33
N THR A 83 -8.65 6.14 -7.20
CA THR A 83 -9.04 5.04 -8.07
C THR A 83 -10.48 5.22 -8.50
N CYS A 84 -10.94 4.41 -9.44
CA CYS A 84 -12.35 4.22 -9.69
C CYS A 84 -12.76 2.76 -9.46
N ARG A 85 -12.12 2.12 -8.47
CA ARG A 85 -12.36 0.73 -8.09
C ARG A 85 -12.41 0.60 -6.58
N TYR A 86 -13.41 -0.14 -6.10
CA TYR A 86 -13.50 -0.55 -4.71
C TYR A 86 -12.41 -1.56 -4.38
N GLY A 87 -11.77 -1.37 -3.23
CA GLY A 87 -10.82 -2.30 -2.66
C GLY A 87 -11.07 -2.51 -1.17
N TRP A 88 -10.82 -3.72 -0.68
CA TRP A 88 -10.86 -4.05 0.73
C TRP A 88 -9.77 -3.32 1.53
N VAL A 89 -10.10 -2.96 2.77
CA VAL A 89 -9.16 -2.50 3.81
C VAL A 89 -9.26 -3.38 5.07
N LYS A 90 -8.31 -3.22 5.99
CA LYS A 90 -8.16 -4.03 7.21
C LYS A 90 -9.45 -4.14 8.03
N GLU A 91 -10.25 -3.08 8.05
CA GLU A 91 -11.52 -2.96 8.77
C GLU A 91 -12.67 -3.78 8.14
N GLN A 92 -12.39 -4.65 7.16
CA GLN A 92 -13.39 -5.49 6.46
C GLN A 92 -14.53 -4.68 5.84
N ILE A 93 -14.18 -3.54 5.29
CA ILE A 93 -15.06 -2.68 4.50
C ILE A 93 -14.37 -2.37 3.18
N ALA A 94 -15.16 -2.12 2.14
CA ALA A 94 -14.61 -1.69 0.87
C ALA A 94 -14.52 -0.16 0.83
N VAL A 95 -13.49 0.38 0.18
CA VAL A 95 -13.32 1.83 0.00
C VAL A 95 -12.99 2.18 -1.44
N ILE A 96 -13.28 3.41 -1.83
CA ILE A 96 -12.86 4.02 -3.10
C ILE A 96 -12.32 5.44 -2.81
N PRO A 97 -10.99 5.67 -2.90
CA PRO A 97 -10.39 6.99 -2.75
C PRO A 97 -10.60 7.82 -4.02
N ARG A 98 -11.12 9.05 -3.86
CA ARG A 98 -11.34 10.03 -4.93
C ARG A 98 -10.72 11.36 -4.55
N THR A 99 -9.92 11.95 -5.41
CA THR A 99 -9.42 13.34 -5.25
C THR A 99 -10.30 14.35 -5.97
N GLU A 100 -11.08 13.89 -6.95
CA GLU A 100 -12.00 14.70 -7.74
C GLU A 100 -13.35 13.99 -7.93
N LYS A 101 -14.40 14.79 -8.07
CA LYS A 101 -15.76 14.31 -8.36
C LYS A 101 -15.80 13.60 -9.72
N ASN A 102 -16.52 12.49 -9.80
CA ASN A 102 -16.74 11.76 -11.04
C ASN A 102 -18.09 11.02 -10.96
N GLU A 103 -18.96 11.23 -11.93
CA GLU A 103 -20.31 10.66 -11.95
C GLU A 103 -20.32 9.12 -11.98
N LYS A 104 -19.26 8.52 -12.53
CA LYS A 104 -19.11 7.07 -12.66
C LYS A 104 -18.39 6.43 -11.48
N CYS A 105 -17.80 7.22 -10.58
CA CYS A 105 -16.91 6.75 -9.52
C CYS A 105 -17.29 7.31 -8.15
N GLY A 106 -17.32 6.47 -7.12
CA GLY A 106 -17.43 6.96 -5.73
C GLY A 106 -18.66 7.83 -5.48
N GLN A 107 -19.77 7.59 -6.19
CA GLN A 107 -21.04 8.33 -6.03
C GLN A 107 -20.88 9.86 -6.19
N ASN A 108 -19.98 10.30 -7.08
CA ASN A 108 -19.70 11.72 -7.31
C ASN A 108 -19.21 12.48 -6.05
N LYS A 109 -18.61 11.77 -5.09
CA LYS A 109 -18.02 12.32 -3.86
C LYS A 109 -16.49 12.33 -3.94
N VAL A 110 -15.87 13.12 -3.07
CA VAL A 110 -14.41 13.24 -2.88
C VAL A 110 -14.05 12.72 -1.50
N GLY A 111 -12.81 12.25 -1.32
CA GLY A 111 -12.30 11.61 -0.12
C GLY A 111 -12.29 10.09 -0.24
N VAL A 112 -12.26 9.40 0.90
CA VAL A 112 -12.35 7.94 0.97
C VAL A 112 -13.80 7.53 1.19
N ILE A 113 -14.50 7.16 0.12
CA ILE A 113 -15.89 6.73 0.19
C ILE A 113 -15.93 5.27 0.63
N THR A 114 -16.66 4.99 1.71
CA THR A 114 -16.79 3.65 2.29
C THR A 114 -18.03 2.92 1.81
N TRP A 115 -17.93 1.61 1.66
CA TRP A 115 -19.01 0.70 1.37
C TRP A 115 -18.99 -0.48 2.35
N ALA A 116 -20.05 -0.65 3.13
CA ALA A 116 -20.26 -1.83 3.96
C ALA A 116 -20.77 -2.98 3.09
N ALA A 117 -19.92 -3.95 2.81
CA ALA A 117 -20.24 -5.13 2.00
C ALA A 117 -20.15 -6.40 2.84
N SER A 118 -20.85 -7.46 2.42
CA SER A 118 -20.61 -8.79 2.97
C SER A 118 -19.15 -9.19 2.73
N PRO A 119 -18.45 -9.82 3.70
CA PRO A 119 -17.07 -10.27 3.55
C PRO A 119 -16.84 -11.19 2.33
N ASN A 120 -17.89 -11.85 1.85
CA ASN A 120 -17.85 -12.72 0.66
C ASN A 120 -17.93 -11.95 -0.67
N THR A 121 -18.13 -10.63 -0.64
CA THR A 121 -18.20 -9.81 -1.85
C THR A 121 -16.83 -9.70 -2.50
N SER A 122 -16.76 -9.85 -3.80
CA SER A 122 -15.52 -9.68 -4.54
C SER A 122 -15.23 -8.21 -4.80
N PHE A 123 -14.04 -7.75 -4.42
CA PHE A 123 -13.45 -6.47 -4.78
C PHE A 123 -11.97 -6.66 -5.16
N ASP A 124 -11.25 -5.55 -5.29
CA ASP A 124 -9.78 -5.51 -5.25
C ASP A 124 -9.32 -5.38 -3.79
N VAL A 125 -8.04 -5.06 -3.55
CA VAL A 125 -7.53 -4.79 -2.19
C VAL A 125 -6.52 -3.65 -2.17
N PHE A 126 -6.57 -2.82 -1.13
CA PHE A 126 -5.51 -1.86 -0.83
C PHE A 126 -4.48 -2.52 0.08
N CYS A 127 -3.22 -2.51 -0.36
CA CYS A 127 -2.08 -3.02 0.39
C CYS A 127 -1.17 -1.87 0.80
N PHE A 128 -0.46 -2.05 1.90
CA PHE A 128 0.52 -1.11 2.41
C PHE A 128 1.89 -1.79 2.53
N SER A 129 2.92 -1.14 2.00
CA SER A 129 4.31 -1.60 2.08
C SER A 129 5.21 -0.54 2.71
N LEU A 130 5.85 -0.91 3.82
CA LEU A 130 6.88 -0.10 4.48
C LEU A 130 8.11 0.08 3.58
N THR A 131 8.45 -0.92 2.77
CA THR A 131 9.59 -0.88 1.85
C THR A 131 9.47 0.29 0.87
N GLY A 132 8.26 0.57 0.37
CA GLY A 132 8.00 1.73 -0.49
C GLY A 132 8.31 3.06 0.20
N ILE A 133 8.00 3.19 1.48
CA ILE A 133 8.26 4.41 2.28
C ILE A 133 9.76 4.55 2.57
N ILE A 134 10.42 3.45 2.97
CA ILE A 134 11.84 3.44 3.31
C ILE A 134 12.68 3.82 2.08
N ILE A 135 12.37 3.29 0.89
CA ILE A 135 13.08 3.63 -0.34
C ILE A 135 12.99 5.14 -0.62
N ILE A 136 11.80 5.74 -0.51
CA ILE A 136 11.63 7.19 -0.71
C ILE A 136 12.45 7.99 0.31
N PHE A 137 12.45 7.57 1.58
CA PHE A 137 13.22 8.24 2.62
C PHE A 137 14.73 8.16 2.36
N ILE A 138 15.26 7.00 1.99
CA ILE A 138 16.67 6.82 1.64
C ILE A 138 17.05 7.66 0.43
N ILE A 139 16.24 7.69 -0.64
CA ILE A 139 16.49 8.55 -1.81
C ILE A 139 16.57 10.02 -1.40
N ASN A 140 15.65 10.48 -0.55
CA ASN A 140 15.68 11.86 -0.06
C ASN A 140 16.92 12.16 0.79
N ILE A 141 17.35 11.25 1.66
CA ILE A 141 18.60 11.40 2.43
C ILE A 141 19.81 11.48 1.49
N CYS A 142 19.89 10.58 0.51
CA CYS A 142 20.98 10.55 -0.46
C CYS A 142 21.02 11.83 -1.30
N ASN A 143 19.86 12.35 -1.72
CA ASN A 143 19.77 13.59 -2.50
C ASN A 143 20.10 14.84 -1.67
N ASN A 144 19.78 14.85 -0.37
CA ASN A 144 20.06 15.98 0.51
C ASN A 144 21.52 16.02 1.01
N SER A 145 22.32 15.01 0.69
CA SER A 145 23.76 14.99 0.97
C SER A 145 24.51 15.79 -0.09
N SER A 146 24.40 17.13 -0.03
CA SER A 146 25.36 18.00 -0.72
C SER A 146 26.71 17.85 -0.03
N ILE A 147 27.58 17.03 -0.62
CA ILE A 147 28.98 16.86 -0.20
C ILE A 147 29.70 18.20 -0.47
N PRO A 148 30.12 18.99 0.54
CA PRO A 148 31.07 20.07 0.28
C PRO A 148 32.36 19.43 -0.27
N PRO A 149 33.00 20.00 -1.31
CA PRO A 149 34.24 19.43 -1.84
C PRO A 149 35.24 19.28 -0.71
N SER A 150 35.72 18.05 -0.53
CA SER A 150 36.67 17.67 0.50
C SER A 150 37.91 18.56 0.41
N ARG A 151 38.06 19.46 1.38
CA ARG A 151 39.35 20.08 1.69
C ARG A 151 40.31 18.94 2.06
N PRO A 152 41.55 18.88 1.54
CA PRO A 152 42.49 17.84 1.91
C PRO A 152 42.76 17.95 3.42
N HIS A 153 42.34 16.94 4.19
CA HIS A 153 42.67 16.84 5.60
C HIS A 153 44.07 16.26 5.72
N THR A 154 45.02 17.11 6.08
CA THR A 154 46.32 16.70 6.60
C THR A 154 46.08 15.90 7.87
N VAL A 155 46.52 14.64 7.88
CA VAL A 155 46.47 13.76 9.05
C VAL A 155 47.41 14.33 10.12
N HIS A 156 46.84 14.89 11.18
CA HIS A 156 47.53 15.02 12.46
C HIS A 156 46.78 14.18 13.49
N GLN A 157 47.36 13.02 13.83
CA GLN A 157 46.99 12.26 15.01
C GLN A 157 47.26 13.10 16.26
N ARG A 158 46.27 13.22 17.15
CA ARG A 158 46.56 13.32 18.58
C ARG A 158 45.47 12.71 19.45
N SER A 159 45.98 12.01 20.44
CA SER A 159 45.40 11.10 21.40
C SER A 159 44.29 11.67 22.28
N SER A 160 43.37 10.78 22.62
CA SER A 160 42.76 10.57 23.94
C SER A 160 42.33 11.79 24.77
N SER A 161 41.01 12.00 24.88
CA SER A 161 40.39 12.24 26.18
C SER A 161 38.87 12.00 26.15
N SER A 162 38.42 11.30 27.18
CA SER A 162 37.07 10.88 27.56
C SER A 162 35.97 11.92 27.39
N MET A 163 34.77 11.48 26.97
CA MET A 163 33.53 12.26 27.12
C MET A 163 32.61 11.60 28.14
N THR A 164 32.43 12.32 29.25
CA THR A 164 31.44 12.05 30.30
C THR A 164 30.05 12.40 29.76
N ILE A 165 29.08 11.52 30.02
CA ILE A 165 27.67 11.71 29.70
C ILE A 165 27.12 12.82 30.62
N SER A 166 26.48 13.83 30.04
CA SER A 166 25.65 14.78 30.79
C SER A 166 24.37 15.08 30.02
N SER A 167 23.26 14.73 30.66
CA SER A 167 21.89 14.84 30.21
C SER A 167 21.31 16.19 30.62
N THR A 168 20.69 16.95 29.71
CA THR A 168 19.67 17.95 30.08
C THR A 168 18.68 18.25 28.95
N VAL A 169 17.45 17.75 29.15
CA VAL A 169 16.14 18.44 29.12
C VAL A 169 15.79 19.45 28.00
N LEU A 170 14.77 19.05 27.23
CA LEU A 170 13.56 19.78 26.77
C LEU A 170 13.64 21.29 26.48
N SER A 171 13.33 21.66 25.23
CA SER A 171 12.55 22.86 24.93
C SER A 171 11.76 22.72 23.64
N SER A 172 10.45 22.86 23.79
CA SER A 172 9.42 23.10 22.77
C SER A 172 9.69 24.36 21.96
N HIS A 173 9.39 24.35 20.65
CA HIS A 173 8.58 25.36 19.94
C HIS A 173 8.24 24.87 18.51
N PRO A 174 7.12 25.35 17.91
CA PRO A 174 6.44 24.72 16.78
C PRO A 174 6.96 25.21 15.43
N PHE A 175 7.20 24.30 14.48
CA PHE A 175 7.46 24.64 13.09
C PHE A 175 6.21 24.42 12.24
N THR A 176 5.51 25.52 11.97
CA THR A 176 4.64 25.68 10.81
C THR A 176 5.48 25.63 9.54
N HIS A 177 5.36 24.58 8.74
CA HIS A 177 5.84 24.56 7.36
C HIS A 177 4.64 24.69 6.41
N THR A 178 4.42 25.92 5.95
CA THR A 178 3.72 26.19 4.69
C THR A 178 4.69 25.87 3.57
N SER A 179 4.45 24.77 2.86
CA SER A 179 5.16 24.43 1.62
C SER A 179 4.15 24.45 0.47
N SER A 180 4.07 25.59 -0.19
CA SER A 180 3.49 25.71 -1.52
C SER A 180 4.37 24.96 -2.52
N LEU A 181 3.93 23.78 -2.95
CA LEU A 181 4.54 23.04 -4.05
C LEU A 181 3.53 22.94 -5.20
N THR A 182 3.93 23.55 -6.30
CA THR A 182 3.27 23.58 -7.59
C THR A 182 2.99 22.16 -8.09
N SER A 183 1.70 21.84 -8.19
CA SER A 183 1.17 20.61 -8.78
C SER A 183 1.47 20.56 -10.28
N SER A 184 2.49 19.81 -10.68
CA SER A 184 2.61 19.32 -12.05
C SER A 184 1.55 18.24 -12.27
N HIS A 185 0.45 18.63 -12.92
CA HIS A 185 -0.63 17.74 -13.34
C HIS A 185 -0.11 16.69 -14.33
N SER A 186 0.31 15.54 -13.80
CA SER A 186 0.45 14.31 -14.57
C SER A 186 -0.95 13.77 -14.83
N LYS A 187 -1.47 13.96 -16.05
CA LYS A 187 -2.73 13.35 -16.51
C LYS A 187 -2.69 11.85 -16.26
N THR A 188 -3.40 11.38 -15.24
CA THR A 188 -3.62 9.96 -14.98
C THR A 188 -4.45 9.37 -16.10
N LYS A 189 -3.84 8.48 -16.88
CA LYS A 189 -4.50 7.64 -17.88
C LYS A 189 -5.40 6.65 -17.13
N ASP A 190 -6.68 6.98 -17.05
CA ASP A 190 -7.75 6.16 -16.48
C ASP A 190 -7.77 4.78 -17.17
N PRO A 191 -7.61 3.65 -16.45
CA PRO A 191 -7.71 2.33 -17.06
C PRO A 191 -9.15 2.06 -17.48
N THR A 192 -9.39 2.19 -18.79
CA THR A 192 -10.64 1.81 -19.46
C THR A 192 -11.02 0.36 -19.12
N HIS A 193 -11.97 0.22 -18.20
CA HIS A 193 -13.06 -0.75 -18.08
C HIS A 193 -13.41 -0.89 -16.60
N LEU A 194 -14.27 -0.01 -16.14
CA LEU A 194 -14.70 0.05 -14.74
C LEU A 194 -15.60 -1.15 -14.44
N PRO A 195 -15.30 -1.93 -13.38
CA PRO A 195 -16.24 -2.92 -12.90
C PRO A 195 -17.51 -2.19 -12.40
N PRO A 196 -18.69 -2.79 -12.57
CA PRO A 196 -19.94 -2.16 -12.14
C PRO A 196 -19.88 -1.90 -10.63
N PRO A 197 -20.49 -0.79 -10.15
CA PRO A 197 -20.63 -0.58 -8.73
C PRO A 197 -21.38 -1.78 -8.13
N PRO A 198 -20.97 -2.27 -6.95
CA PRO A 198 -21.73 -3.30 -6.24
C PRO A 198 -23.18 -2.85 -6.06
N ARG A 199 -24.16 -3.77 -6.08
CA ARG A 199 -25.54 -3.43 -5.72
C ARG A 199 -25.60 -3.16 -4.22
N SER A 200 -26.15 -2.03 -3.82
CA SER A 200 -26.43 -1.69 -2.42
C SER A 200 -27.32 -2.78 -1.81
N VAL A 201 -26.81 -3.47 -0.78
CA VAL A 201 -27.55 -4.52 -0.06
C VAL A 201 -28.54 -3.91 0.95
N PHE A 202 -28.48 -2.60 1.20
CA PHE A 202 -29.47 -1.92 2.05
C PHE A 202 -30.55 -1.26 1.19
N GLY A 203 -31.62 -2.00 0.97
CA GLY A 203 -32.92 -1.54 0.54
C GLY A 203 -33.97 -2.52 1.05
N GLY A 204 -34.74 -2.11 2.06
CA GLY A 204 -35.79 -2.91 2.71
C GLY A 204 -35.62 -2.97 4.21
#